data_AF-A0A349GBK5-F1
#
_entry.id   AF-A0A349GBK5-F1
#
_cell.length_a   1.000
_cell.length_b   1.000
_cell.length_c   1.000
_cell.angle_alpha   90.00
_cell.angle_beta   90.00
_cell.angle_gamma   90.00
#
_symmetry.space_group_name_H-M   'P 1'
#
loop_
_entity.id
_entity.type
_entity.pdbx_description
1 polymer ?
#
loop_
_entity_poly.entity_id
_entity_poly.type
_entity_poly.pdbx_seq_one_letter_code
_entity_poly.pdbx_strand_id
1 'polypeptide(L)'
;PAPVIKAEDDEVAHSISTIFLFNVIAVFIFPALGRLLGMSDIGFGMWAGTAVNDTSSVVAAASSWSAAAGNDIALGFATIVKLTRTLMIVPIALVLAIRTASVQGTKTENFSFVKVFPWFVIGFILAAVTNTFVPLPTGLPIGLGQLGKFIIVMAMAAIGLNTHLKKLIANGLRPIFLGLCCWIAVAVVSIIVQSMTGLL
;
A
#
# COMPACT_ATOMS: atom_id res chain seq x y z
N PRO A 1 -7.76 -2.24 -12.98
CA PRO A 1 -7.83 -3.15 -14.16
C PRO A 1 -8.42 -4.50 -13.73
N ALA A 2 -9.75 -4.55 -13.61
CA ALA A 2 -10.54 -5.73 -13.25
C ALA A 2 -11.73 -5.98 -14.18
N PRO A 3 -12.36 -4.99 -14.86
CA PRO A 3 -13.59 -5.28 -15.60
C PRO A 3 -13.37 -5.73 -17.07
N VAL A 4 -12.14 -6.04 -17.49
CA VAL A 4 -11.83 -6.31 -18.92
C VAL A 4 -11.71 -7.81 -19.24
N ILE A 5 -11.52 -8.70 -18.27
CA ILE A 5 -11.06 -10.08 -18.57
C ILE A 5 -12.07 -11.19 -18.27
N LYS A 6 -13.30 -10.92 -17.79
CA LYS A 6 -14.29 -12.00 -17.48
C LYS A 6 -13.63 -13.18 -16.73
N ALA A 7 -12.80 -12.90 -15.72
CA ALA A 7 -12.30 -13.95 -14.84
C ALA A 7 -13.49 -14.38 -13.95
N GLU A 8 -13.74 -15.68 -13.84
CA GLU A 8 -14.72 -16.22 -12.90
C GLU A 8 -14.41 -15.66 -11.50
N ASP A 9 -15.43 -15.18 -10.79
CA ASP A 9 -15.28 -14.44 -9.53
C ASP A 9 -14.40 -15.15 -8.48
N ASP A 10 -14.23 -16.48 -8.59
CA ASP A 10 -13.34 -17.30 -7.75
C ASP A 10 -11.84 -17.02 -7.98
N GLU A 11 -11.36 -16.83 -9.22
CA GLU A 11 -9.93 -16.58 -9.49
C GLU A 11 -9.49 -15.19 -8.99
N VAL A 12 -10.39 -14.21 -9.12
CA VAL A 12 -10.19 -12.85 -8.60
C VAL A 12 -10.21 -12.88 -7.07
N ALA A 13 -11.17 -13.59 -6.46
CA ALA A 13 -11.23 -13.78 -5.02
C ALA A 13 -9.99 -14.49 -4.47
N HIS A 14 -9.45 -15.49 -5.17
CA HIS A 14 -8.22 -16.19 -4.77
C HIS A 14 -6.98 -15.31 -4.85
N SER A 15 -6.85 -14.53 -5.91
CA SER A 15 -5.73 -13.60 -6.09
C SER A 15 -5.74 -12.52 -4.99
N ILE A 16 -6.92 -11.95 -4.72
CA ILE A 16 -7.11 -10.97 -3.64
C ILE A 16 -6.84 -11.59 -2.26
N SER A 17 -7.33 -12.80 -2.00
CA SER A 17 -7.12 -13.50 -0.72
C SER A 17 -5.65 -13.83 -0.47
N THR A 18 -4.91 -14.23 -1.51
CA THR A 18 -3.48 -14.53 -1.41
C THR A 18 -2.69 -13.27 -1.11
N ILE A 19 -2.94 -12.18 -1.86
CA ILE A 19 -2.32 -10.87 -1.61
C ILE A 19 -2.62 -10.40 -0.18
N PHE A 20 -3.87 -10.57 0.27
CA PHE A 20 -4.28 -10.19 1.61
C PHE A 20 -3.57 -10.98 2.70
N LEU A 21 -3.43 -12.30 2.54
CA LEU A 21 -2.70 -13.14 3.49
C LEU A 21 -1.26 -12.65 3.68
N PHE A 22 -0.54 -12.37 2.58
CA PHE A 22 0.81 -11.82 2.64
C PHE A 22 0.85 -10.43 3.26
N ASN A 23 -0.14 -9.59 2.97
CA ASN A 23 -0.28 -8.28 3.59
C ASN A 23 -0.44 -8.36 5.11
N VAL A 24 -1.30 -9.26 5.61
CA VAL A 24 -1.48 -9.47 7.06
C VAL A 24 -0.19 -9.97 7.70
N ILE A 25 0.48 -10.95 7.09
CA ILE A 25 1.76 -11.45 7.58
C ILE A 25 2.80 -10.31 7.62
N ALA A 26 2.85 -9.47 6.58
CA ALA A 26 3.77 -8.34 6.50
C ALA A 26 3.55 -7.33 7.62
N VAL A 27 2.30 -7.06 8.01
CA VAL A 27 1.98 -6.14 9.11
C VAL A 27 2.63 -6.57 10.44
N PHE A 28 2.78 -7.87 10.67
CA PHE A 28 3.43 -8.39 11.89
C PHE A 28 4.94 -8.58 11.72
N ILE A 29 5.39 -9.09 10.57
CA ILE A 29 6.80 -9.41 10.34
C ILE A 29 7.65 -8.16 10.14
N PHE A 30 7.16 -7.16 9.39
CA PHE A 30 7.96 -5.98 9.06
C PHE A 30 8.35 -5.19 10.31
N PRO A 31 7.44 -4.88 11.26
CA PRO A 31 7.85 -4.19 12.48
C PRO A 31 8.79 -4.99 13.38
N ALA A 32 8.75 -6.32 13.32
CA ALA A 32 9.68 -7.18 14.06
C ALA A 32 11.08 -7.15 13.40
N LEU A 33 11.14 -7.30 12.07
CA LEU A 33 12.38 -7.22 11.30
C LEU A 33 13.04 -5.84 11.40
N GLY A 34 12.26 -4.76 11.30
CA GLY A 34 12.80 -3.40 11.42
C GLY A 34 13.44 -3.14 12.79
N ARG A 35 12.87 -3.71 13.86
CA ARG A 35 13.45 -3.64 15.21
C ARG A 35 14.74 -4.46 15.32
N LEU A 36 14.75 -5.64 14.72
CA LEU A 36 15.92 -6.53 14.71
C LEU A 36 17.08 -5.94 13.91
N LEU A 37 16.77 -5.17 12.87
CA LEU A 37 17.72 -4.41 12.06
C LEU A 37 18.11 -3.05 12.65
N GLY A 38 17.56 -2.65 13.81
CA GLY A 38 17.89 -1.38 14.46
C GLY A 38 17.43 -0.13 13.71
N MET A 39 16.39 -0.25 12.87
CA MET A 39 15.94 0.85 12.00
C MET A 39 15.38 2.03 12.80
N SER A 40 15.69 3.25 12.34
CA SER A 40 15.03 4.47 12.81
C SER A 40 13.57 4.56 12.32
N ASP A 41 12.75 5.39 12.96
CA ASP A 41 11.35 5.58 12.56
C ASP A 41 11.19 6.02 11.10
N ILE A 42 12.10 6.89 10.63
CA ILE A 42 12.13 7.34 9.24
C ILE A 42 12.54 6.20 8.32
N GLY A 43 13.57 5.44 8.69
CA GLY A 43 14.05 4.28 7.92
C GLY A 43 12.97 3.22 7.76
N PHE A 44 12.29 2.87 8.84
CA PHE A 44 11.17 1.93 8.80
C PHE A 44 10.01 2.47 7.98
N GLY A 45 9.65 3.76 8.12
CA GLY A 45 8.59 4.37 7.33
C GLY A 45 8.86 4.31 5.82
N MET A 46 10.08 4.67 5.40
CA MET A 46 10.48 4.57 4.00
C MET A 46 10.51 3.12 3.50
N TRP A 47 11.00 2.20 4.32
CA TRP A 47 11.02 0.78 4.00
C TRP A 47 9.62 0.20 3.80
N ALA A 48 8.74 0.38 4.79
CA ALA A 48 7.37 -0.10 4.74
C ALA A 48 6.62 0.50 3.53
N GLY A 49 6.75 1.80 3.29
CA GLY A 49 6.12 2.49 2.16
C GLY A 49 6.62 2.04 0.78
N THR A 50 7.87 1.57 0.69
CA THR A 50 8.46 1.10 -0.58
C THR A 50 8.27 -0.39 -0.84
N ALA A 51 8.41 -1.22 0.20
CA ALA A 51 8.43 -2.68 0.12
C ALA A 51 7.04 -3.31 0.13
N VAL A 52 6.07 -2.69 0.82
CA VAL A 52 4.69 -3.21 0.85
C VAL A 52 3.92 -2.67 -0.35
N ASN A 53 3.31 -3.56 -1.13
CA ASN A 53 2.66 -3.24 -2.41
C ASN A 53 1.23 -2.73 -2.30
N ASP A 54 0.55 -2.97 -1.18
CA ASP A 54 -0.81 -2.49 -0.94
C ASP A 54 -0.85 -1.35 0.09
N THR A 55 -1.72 -0.35 -0.11
CA THR A 55 -1.75 0.85 0.75
C THR A 55 -2.28 0.54 2.14
N SER A 56 -3.29 -0.33 2.25
CA SER A 56 -3.90 -0.63 3.55
C SER A 56 -2.93 -1.34 4.50
N SER A 57 -2.13 -2.25 3.94
CA SER A 57 -1.10 -3.00 4.67
C SER A 57 0.14 -2.17 5.01
N VAL A 58 0.57 -1.23 4.16
CA VAL A 58 1.62 -0.25 4.52
C VAL A 58 1.20 0.50 5.77
N VAL A 59 -0.01 1.07 5.77
CA VAL A 59 -0.49 1.92 6.86
C VAL A 59 -0.71 1.10 8.13
N ALA A 60 -1.16 -0.16 8.01
CA ALA A 60 -1.27 -1.08 9.15
C ALA A 60 0.10 -1.50 9.74
N ALA A 61 1.12 -1.76 8.90
CA ALA A 61 2.47 -2.08 9.37
C ALA A 61 3.11 -0.87 10.06
N ALA A 62 2.97 0.31 9.44
CA ALA A 62 3.51 1.56 9.97
C ALA A 62 2.79 2.03 11.24
N SER A 63 1.48 1.78 11.35
CA SER A 63 0.74 2.06 12.59
C SER A 63 1.14 1.12 13.72
N SER A 64 1.39 -0.15 13.42
CA SER A 64 1.89 -1.14 14.39
C SER A 64 3.28 -0.78 14.91
N TRP A 65 4.16 -0.26 14.04
CA TRP A 65 5.45 0.30 14.46
C TRP A 65 5.27 1.56 15.32
N SER A 66 4.47 2.51 14.85
CA SER A 66 4.23 3.79 15.52
C SER A 66 3.65 3.59 16.93
N ALA A 67 2.80 2.58 17.11
CA ALA A 67 2.28 2.19 18.42
C ALA A 67 3.37 1.64 19.36
N ALA A 68 4.37 0.93 18.83
CA ALA A 68 5.50 0.41 19.61
C ALA A 68 6.57 1.48 19.90
N ALA A 69 6.80 2.41 18.96
CA ALA A 69 7.76 3.51 19.08
C ALA A 69 7.23 4.71 19.88
N GLY A 70 5.90 4.81 20.07
CA GLY A 70 5.26 5.91 20.78
C GLY A 70 5.17 7.21 19.99
N ASN A 71 5.47 7.19 18.69
CA ASN A 71 5.42 8.34 17.79
C ASN A 71 4.86 7.96 16.41
N ASP A 72 4.30 8.92 15.67
CA ASP A 72 3.65 8.69 14.37
C ASP A 72 4.55 8.99 13.16
N ILE A 73 5.87 9.07 13.37
CA ILE A 73 6.84 9.45 12.34
C ILE A 73 6.86 8.40 11.23
N ALA A 74 6.98 7.13 11.58
CA ALA A 74 7.00 6.02 10.62
C ALA A 74 5.72 5.95 9.77
N LEU A 75 4.56 6.14 10.39
CA LEU A 75 3.26 6.18 9.71
C LEU A 75 3.19 7.30 8.68
N GLY A 76 3.64 8.49 9.04
CA GLY A 76 3.70 9.64 8.15
C GLY A 76 4.58 9.36 6.93
N PHE A 77 5.83 8.95 7.14
CA PHE A 77 6.77 8.68 6.04
C PHE A 77 6.30 7.52 5.14
N ALA A 78 5.78 6.43 5.71
CA ALA A 78 5.27 5.31 4.94
C ALA A 78 4.11 5.73 4.03
N THR A 79 3.19 6.53 4.57
CA THR A 79 2.03 7.05 3.83
C THR A 79 2.50 7.98 2.72
N ILE A 80 3.41 8.92 3.00
CA ILE A 80 3.95 9.85 2.00
C ILE A 80 4.58 9.08 0.84
N VAL A 81 5.50 8.16 1.11
CA VAL A 81 6.18 7.36 0.08
C VAL A 81 5.18 6.60 -0.81
N LYS A 82 4.18 5.99 -0.19
CA LYS A 82 3.16 5.20 -0.89
C LYS A 82 2.30 6.06 -1.81
N LEU A 83 1.91 7.24 -1.32
CA LEU A 83 1.08 8.18 -2.05
C LEU A 83 1.84 8.86 -3.17
N THR A 84 3.11 9.22 -2.95
CA THR A 84 3.98 9.75 -4.01
C THR A 84 4.12 8.73 -5.15
N ARG A 85 4.32 7.44 -4.83
CA ARG A 85 4.36 6.38 -5.85
C ARG A 85 3.05 6.29 -6.62
N THR A 86 1.91 6.30 -5.93
CA THR A 86 0.60 6.22 -6.58
C THR A 86 0.32 7.46 -7.43
N LEU A 87 0.73 8.64 -6.96
CA LEU A 87 0.63 9.89 -7.70
C LEU A 87 1.50 9.86 -8.97
N MET A 88 2.71 9.27 -8.93
CA MET A 88 3.58 9.13 -10.10
C MET A 88 3.05 8.17 -11.17
N ILE A 89 2.15 7.23 -10.84
CA ILE A 89 1.49 6.39 -11.85
C ILE A 89 0.61 7.25 -12.77
N VAL A 90 -0.01 8.31 -12.26
CA VAL A 90 -0.90 9.21 -13.03
C VAL A 90 -0.18 9.90 -14.20
N PRO A 91 0.94 10.64 -14.00
CA PRO A 91 1.65 11.28 -15.10
C PRO A 91 2.27 10.25 -16.05
N ILE A 92 2.78 9.12 -15.56
CA ILE A 92 3.33 8.05 -16.42
C ILE A 92 2.22 7.51 -17.33
N ALA A 93 1.04 7.21 -16.77
CA ALA A 93 -0.11 6.74 -17.55
C ALA A 93 -0.58 7.79 -18.56
N LEU A 94 -0.58 9.08 -18.21
CA LEU A 94 -0.93 10.18 -19.12
C LEU A 94 0.05 10.30 -20.29
N VAL A 95 1.37 10.22 -20.02
CA VAL A 95 2.41 10.26 -21.05
C VAL A 95 2.28 9.06 -22.00
N LEU A 96 2.06 7.85 -21.46
CA LEU A 96 1.85 6.65 -22.26
C LEU A 96 0.56 6.74 -23.08
N ALA A 97 -0.54 7.25 -22.52
CA ALA A 97 -1.80 7.43 -23.24
C ALA A 97 -1.64 8.39 -24.44
N ILE A 98 -0.96 9.52 -24.24
CA ILE A 98 -0.69 10.50 -25.31
C ILE A 98 0.21 9.89 -26.39
N ARG A 99 1.27 9.16 -26.00
CA ARG A 99 2.17 8.50 -26.97
C ARG A 99 1.45 7.43 -27.78
N THR A 100 0.63 6.59 -27.15
CA THR A 100 -0.11 5.55 -27.85
C THR A 100 -1.17 6.14 -28.78
N ALA A 101 -1.86 7.22 -28.37
CA ALA A 101 -2.81 7.96 -29.22
C ALA A 101 -2.13 8.67 -30.40
N SER A 102 -0.86 9.07 -30.26
CA SER A 102 -0.08 9.67 -31.34
C SER A 102 0.49 8.65 -32.34
N VAL A 103 0.72 7.40 -31.92
CA VAL A 103 1.31 6.33 -32.74
C VAL A 103 0.23 5.52 -33.46
N GLN A 104 -0.93 5.31 -32.83
CA GLN A 104 -2.10 4.71 -33.45
C GLN A 104 -3.08 5.83 -33.81
N GLY A 105 -3.04 6.32 -35.05
CA GLY A 105 -3.97 7.32 -35.59
C GLY A 105 -5.42 6.85 -35.69
N THR A 106 -5.94 6.16 -34.68
CA THR A 106 -7.21 5.45 -34.69
C THR A 106 -8.12 5.99 -33.59
N LYS A 107 -9.34 6.34 -34.05
CA LYS A 107 -10.50 6.84 -33.31
C LYS A 107 -10.53 6.40 -31.84
N THR A 108 -10.54 7.41 -30.98
CA THR A 108 -11.04 7.43 -29.60
C THR A 108 -12.00 6.28 -29.26
N GLU A 109 -11.47 5.17 -28.76
CA GLU A 109 -12.14 4.53 -27.65
C GLU A 109 -11.95 5.43 -26.44
N ASN A 110 -13.06 5.81 -25.81
CA ASN A 110 -13.13 6.73 -24.68
C ASN A 110 -12.29 6.24 -23.48
N PHE A 111 -10.97 6.44 -23.51
CA PHE A 111 -10.10 6.23 -22.37
C PHE A 111 -10.37 7.36 -21.38
N SER A 112 -11.35 7.13 -20.50
CA SER A 112 -11.75 8.08 -19.48
C SER A 112 -10.61 8.21 -18.45
N PHE A 113 -9.82 9.27 -18.60
CA PHE A 113 -8.77 9.64 -17.65
C PHE A 113 -9.30 9.74 -16.22
N VAL A 114 -10.56 10.17 -16.08
CA VAL A 114 -11.31 10.26 -14.81
C VAL A 114 -11.53 8.90 -14.15
N LYS A 115 -11.63 7.80 -14.91
CA LYS A 115 -11.75 6.44 -14.35
C LYS A 115 -10.41 5.87 -13.87
N VAL A 116 -9.29 6.36 -14.39
CA VAL A 116 -7.93 5.91 -13.99
C VAL A 116 -7.39 6.78 -12.86
N PHE A 117 -7.88 8.01 -12.72
CA PHE A 117 -7.42 8.93 -11.70
C PHE A 117 -7.78 8.43 -10.29
N PRO A 118 -6.80 8.26 -9.39
CA PRO A 118 -7.04 7.80 -8.04
C PRO A 118 -7.67 8.92 -7.20
N TRP A 119 -9.00 8.94 -7.10
CA TRP A 119 -9.77 9.94 -6.34
C TRP A 119 -9.32 10.10 -4.88
N PHE A 120 -8.81 9.03 -4.27
CA PHE A 120 -8.27 9.07 -2.89
C PHE A 120 -7.06 10.02 -2.74
N VAL A 121 -6.28 10.23 -3.81
CA VAL A 121 -5.13 11.15 -3.82
C VAL A 121 -5.59 12.60 -3.70
N ILE A 122 -6.73 12.97 -4.30
CA ILE A 122 -7.32 14.31 -4.14
C ILE A 122 -7.68 14.53 -2.67
N GLY A 123 -8.36 13.56 -2.06
CA GLY A 123 -8.70 13.61 -0.63
C GLY A 123 -7.47 13.77 0.26
N PHE A 124 -6.38 13.05 -0.03
CA PHE A 124 -5.13 13.21 0.70
C PHE A 124 -4.49 14.59 0.52
N ILE A 125 -4.40 15.09 -0.72
CA ILE A 125 -3.81 16.42 -0.99
C ILE A 125 -4.62 17.50 -0.28
N LEU A 126 -5.95 17.45 -0.35
CA LEU A 126 -6.82 18.38 0.37
C LEU A 126 -6.57 18.30 1.88
N ALA A 127 -6.56 17.11 2.46
CA ALA A 127 -6.29 16.92 3.89
C ALA A 127 -4.90 17.45 4.30
N ALA A 128 -3.86 17.20 3.49
CA ALA A 128 -2.51 17.68 3.74
C ALA A 128 -2.43 19.21 3.67
N VAL A 129 -3.05 19.84 2.67
CA VAL A 129 -3.12 21.30 2.52
C VAL A 129 -3.89 21.91 3.68
N THR A 130 -5.05 21.36 4.03
CA THR A 130 -5.84 21.82 5.19
C THR A 130 -5.03 21.70 6.48
N ASN A 131 -4.38 20.56 6.73
CA ASN A 131 -3.56 20.38 7.93
C ASN A 131 -2.34 21.30 7.99
N THR A 132 -1.83 21.76 6.84
CA THR A 132 -0.64 22.64 6.77
C THR A 132 -1.00 24.13 6.89
N PHE A 133 -2.07 24.57 6.23
CA PHE A 133 -2.41 25.99 6.11
C PHE A 133 -3.58 26.44 6.98
N VAL A 134 -4.42 25.52 7.44
CA VAL A 134 -5.54 25.83 8.33
C VAL A 134 -5.10 25.54 9.77
N PRO A 135 -5.11 26.53 10.66
CA PRO A 135 -4.86 26.29 12.08
C PRO A 135 -6.02 25.48 12.66
N LEU A 136 -5.84 24.16 12.70
CA LEU A 136 -6.81 23.23 13.29
C LEU A 136 -6.61 23.17 14.82
N PRO A 137 -7.68 22.93 15.59
CA PRO A 137 -7.56 22.64 17.03
C PRO A 137 -6.60 21.46 17.24
N THR A 138 -5.70 21.55 18.21
CA THR A 138 -4.63 20.56 18.44
C THR A 138 -5.15 19.13 18.63
N GLY A 139 -6.36 18.94 19.13
CA GLY A 139 -6.99 17.63 19.30
C GLY A 139 -7.61 17.04 18.03
N LEU A 140 -7.90 17.84 17.00
CA LEU A 140 -8.62 17.38 15.81
C LEU A 140 -7.77 16.42 14.95
N PRO A 141 -6.52 16.75 14.57
CA PRO A 141 -5.67 15.83 13.80
C PRO A 141 -5.36 14.54 14.57
N ILE A 142 -5.19 14.64 15.89
CA ILE A 142 -4.92 13.49 16.77
C ILE A 142 -6.12 12.53 16.79
N GLY A 143 -7.32 13.07 16.99
CA GLY A 143 -8.56 12.28 16.99
C GLY A 143 -8.84 11.63 15.64
N LEU A 144 -8.65 12.37 14.54
CA LEU A 144 -8.79 11.82 13.18
C LEU A 144 -7.75 10.74 12.89
N GLY A 145 -6.51 10.91 13.35
CA GLY A 145 -5.45 9.90 13.23
C GLY A 145 -5.80 8.60 13.98
N GLN A 146 -6.31 8.71 15.21
CA GLN A 146 -6.77 7.55 15.99
C GLN A 146 -7.96 6.85 15.34
N LEU A 147 -8.95 7.61 14.85
CA LEU A 147 -10.10 7.08 14.12
C LEU A 147 -9.64 6.32 12.86
N GLY A 148 -8.71 6.90 12.10
CA GLY A 148 -8.14 6.27 10.91
C GLY A 148 -7.45 4.94 11.23
N LYS A 149 -6.61 4.91 12.28
CA LYS A 149 -5.97 3.66 12.76
C LYS A 149 -7.01 2.62 13.14
N PHE A 150 -8.06 3.01 13.88
CA PHE A 150 -9.14 2.11 14.29
C PHE A 150 -9.88 1.51 13.08
N ILE A 151 -10.25 2.33 12.10
CA ILE A 151 -10.92 1.88 10.87
C ILE A 151 -10.05 0.90 10.08
N ILE A 152 -8.74 1.13 10.00
CA ILE A 152 -7.81 0.23 9.30
C ILE A 152 -7.71 -1.12 10.01
N VAL A 153 -7.58 -1.13 11.34
CA VAL A 153 -7.55 -2.38 12.11
C VAL A 153 -8.88 -3.14 11.95
N MET A 154 -10.01 -2.44 12.02
CA MET A 154 -11.33 -3.02 11.81
C MET A 154 -11.47 -3.60 10.40
N ALA A 155 -11.01 -2.90 9.36
CA ALA A 155 -11.03 -3.38 7.99
C ALA A 155 -10.17 -4.64 7.82
N MET A 156 -8.94 -4.66 8.36
CA MET A 156 -8.07 -5.84 8.34
C MET A 156 -8.69 -7.03 9.09
N ALA A 157 -9.32 -6.78 10.24
CA ALA A 157 -10.03 -7.82 11.00
C ALA A 157 -11.22 -8.39 10.21
N ALA A 158 -12.05 -7.52 9.61
CA ALA A 158 -13.19 -7.93 8.81
C ALA A 158 -12.78 -8.75 7.58
N ILE A 159 -11.72 -8.34 6.88
CA ILE A 159 -11.20 -9.11 5.74
C ILE A 159 -10.62 -10.46 6.21
N GLY A 160 -9.92 -10.50 7.35
CA GLY A 160 -9.44 -11.76 7.95
C GLY A 160 -10.58 -12.73 8.27
N LEU A 161 -11.69 -12.22 8.83
CA LEU A 161 -12.90 -13.00 9.13
C LEU A 161 -13.62 -13.51 7.87
N ASN A 162 -13.58 -12.75 6.77
CA ASN A 162 -14.18 -13.12 5.49
C ASN A 162 -13.26 -14.06 4.66
N THR A 163 -11.99 -14.21 5.05
CA THR A 163 -11.03 -15.05 4.31
C THR A 163 -11.23 -16.53 4.65
N HIS A 164 -11.71 -17.31 3.67
CA HIS A 164 -11.81 -18.76 3.80
C HIS A 164 -10.45 -19.47 3.62
N LEU A 165 -9.62 -19.48 4.67
CA LEU A 165 -8.30 -20.13 4.67
C LEU A 165 -8.31 -21.58 4.15
N LYS A 166 -9.37 -22.35 4.47
CA LYS A 166 -9.50 -23.74 4.01
C LYS A 166 -9.67 -23.86 2.50
N LYS A 167 -10.42 -22.96 1.84
CA LYS A 167 -10.54 -22.93 0.38
C LYS A 167 -9.24 -22.47 -0.28
N LEU A 168 -8.53 -21.53 0.35
CA LEU A 168 -7.23 -21.04 -0.14
C LEU A 168 -6.18 -22.17 -0.21
N ILE A 169 -6.08 -22.99 0.85
CA ILE A 169 -5.12 -24.11 0.90
C ILE A 169 -5.56 -25.27 0.00
N ALA A 170 -6.87 -25.53 -0.10
CA ALA A 170 -7.42 -26.59 -0.94
C ALA A 170 -7.18 -26.35 -2.45
N ASN A 171 -7.07 -25.09 -2.88
CA ASN A 171 -6.93 -24.71 -4.29
C ASN A 171 -5.46 -24.62 -4.77
N GLY A 172 -4.49 -24.97 -3.91
CA GLY A 172 -3.10 -25.23 -4.29
C GLY A 172 -2.07 -24.36 -3.58
N LEU A 173 -0.96 -24.99 -3.16
CA LEU A 173 0.18 -24.34 -2.50
C LEU A 173 1.06 -23.50 -3.44
N ARG A 174 0.98 -23.72 -4.76
CA ARG A 174 1.81 -23.05 -5.78
C ARG A 174 1.69 -21.50 -5.77
N PRO A 175 0.49 -20.88 -5.81
CA PRO A 175 0.35 -19.43 -5.74
C PRO A 175 0.88 -18.83 -4.43
N ILE A 176 0.68 -19.53 -3.31
CA ILE A 176 1.21 -19.12 -2.00
C ILE A 176 2.75 -19.13 -2.05
N PHE A 177 3.37 -20.18 -2.56
CA PHE A 177 4.83 -20.26 -2.66
C PHE A 177 5.41 -19.17 -3.58
N LEU A 178 4.74 -18.87 -4.69
CA LEU A 178 5.17 -17.83 -5.63
C LEU A 178 5.04 -16.43 -5.02
N GLY A 179 3.95 -16.18 -4.30
CA GLY A 179 3.75 -14.96 -3.52
C GLY A 179 4.82 -14.79 -2.43
N LEU A 180 5.15 -15.88 -1.71
CA LEU A 180 6.22 -15.89 -0.70
C LEU A 180 7.59 -15.59 -1.31
N CYS A 181 7.97 -16.25 -2.42
CA CYS A 181 9.23 -15.98 -3.11
C CYS A 181 9.33 -14.54 -3.60
N CYS A 182 8.26 -14.01 -4.20
CA CYS A 182 8.22 -12.62 -4.67
C CYS A 182 8.32 -11.64 -3.49
N TRP A 183 7.64 -11.94 -2.39
CA TRP A 183 7.65 -11.14 -1.17
C TRP A 183 9.04 -11.10 -0.51
N ILE A 184 9.72 -12.26 -0.41
CA ILE A 184 11.10 -12.36 0.06
C ILE A 184 12.04 -11.59 -0.87
N ALA A 185 11.89 -11.73 -2.18
CA ALA A 185 12.73 -11.03 -3.15
C ALA A 185 12.61 -9.50 -3.01
N VAL A 186 11.38 -8.98 -2.89
CA VAL A 186 11.16 -7.53 -2.71
C VAL A 186 11.71 -7.05 -1.37
N ALA A 187 11.52 -7.81 -0.29
CA ALA A 187 12.05 -7.46 1.03
C ALA A 187 13.59 -7.41 1.03
N VAL A 188 14.24 -8.42 0.46
CA VAL A 188 15.70 -8.51 0.35
C VAL A 188 16.27 -7.38 -0.52
N VAL A 189 15.68 -7.15 -1.71
CA VAL A 189 16.12 -6.06 -2.60
C VAL A 189 15.97 -4.70 -1.91
N SER A 190 14.87 -4.48 -1.18
CA SER A 190 14.65 -3.23 -0.45
C SER A 190 15.69 -3.01 0.66
N ILE A 191 16.03 -4.05 1.43
CA ILE A 191 17.09 -3.99 2.46
C ILE A 191 18.46 -3.71 1.84
N ILE A 192 18.79 -4.36 0.72
CA ILE A 192 20.06 -4.13 0.00
C ILE A 192 20.16 -2.66 -0.44
N VAL A 193 19.11 -2.12 -1.05
CA VAL A 193 19.08 -0.73 -1.49
C VAL A 193 19.27 0.25 -0.32
N GLN A 194 18.67 -0.05 0.85
CA GLN A 194 18.84 0.77 2.05
C GLN A 194 20.24 0.70 2.65
N SER A 195 20.87 -0.48 2.63
CA SER A 195 22.28 -0.63 3.04
C SER A 195 23.23 0.15 2.13
N MET A 196 22.95 0.17 0.82
CA MET A 196 23.76 0.91 -0.16
C MET A 196 23.55 2.44 -0.10
N THR A 197 22.41 2.90 0.42
CA THR A 197 22.11 4.33 0.59
C THR A 197 22.53 4.87 1.96
N GLY A 198 23.12 4.04 2.84
CA GLY A 198 23.61 4.47 4.16
C GLY A 198 22.50 4.85 5.15
N LEU A 199 21.28 4.33 4.94
CA LEU A 199 20.11 4.57 5.78
C LEU A 199 19.94 3.51 6.89
N LEU A 200 20.88 2.56 6.97
CA LEU A 200 21.06 1.57 8.03
C LEU A 200 22.13 2.05 9.01
#